data_AF-A0A969P7A6-F1
#
_entry.id   AF-A0A969P7A6-F1
#
_cell.length_a   1.000
_cell.length_b   1.000
_cell.length_c   1.000
_cell.angle_alpha   90.00
_cell.angle_beta   90.00
_cell.angle_gamma   90.00
#
_symmetry.space_group_name_H-M   'P 1'
#
loop_
_entity.id
_entity.type
_entity.pdbx_description
1 polymer ?
#
loop_
_entity_poly.entity_id
_entity_poly.type
_entity_poly.pdbx_seq_one_letter_code
_entity_poly.pdbx_strand_id
1 'polypeptide(L)'
;MHLLDTDTLTHLHAGNSNVAERLRTLEDPIVGTTIITKIELLRGRMDYVFKAAAGTDLLRAQRLLKRTEDLLAQLLIVSFSPKAAEEFDRLRSIRSLGKIGRADLLIASIALANQAVLVTRNLRHFKQISGLVVVNWVD
;
A
#
# COMPACT_ATOMS: atom_id res chain seq x y z
N MET A 1 -13.48 0.03 5.49
CA MET A 1 -12.25 0.72 5.05
C MET A 1 -11.48 -0.17 4.08
N HIS A 2 -10.96 0.41 3.00
CA HIS A 2 -10.11 -0.28 2.02
C HIS A 2 -8.71 0.32 2.04
N LEU A 3 -7.69 -0.53 2.20
CA LEU A 3 -6.29 -0.12 2.19
C LEU A 3 -5.67 -0.55 0.86
N LEU A 4 -5.22 0.42 0.08
CA LEU A 4 -4.63 0.20 -1.22
C LEU A 4 -3.12 -0.03 -1.08
N ASP A 5 -2.63 -1.10 -1.70
CA ASP A 5 -1.21 -1.37 -1.89
C ASP A 5 -0.62 -0.48 -3.01
N THR A 6 0.72 -0.44 -3.11
CA THR A 6 1.51 0.39 -4.04
C THR A 6 1.04 0.28 -5.48
N ASP A 7 0.83 -0.95 -5.96
CA ASP A 7 0.39 -1.20 -7.34
C ASP A 7 -1.01 -0.63 -7.58
N THR A 8 -1.94 -0.88 -6.66
CA THR A 8 -3.32 -0.39 -6.77
C THR A 8 -3.38 1.13 -6.75
N LEU A 9 -2.57 1.80 -5.92
CA LEU A 9 -2.45 3.27 -5.91
C LEU A 9 -1.94 3.83 -7.24
N THR A 10 -0.97 3.14 -7.84
CA THR A 10 -0.43 3.53 -9.15
C THR A 10 -1.49 3.43 -10.23
N HIS A 11 -2.27 2.35 -10.23
CA HIS A 11 -3.39 2.16 -11.17
C HIS A 11 -4.51 3.16 -10.95
N LEU A 12 -4.85 3.47 -9.69
CA LEU A 12 -5.84 4.51 -9.38
C LEU A 12 -5.42 5.86 -9.96
N HIS A 13 -4.17 6.27 -9.73
CA HIS A 13 -3.65 7.54 -10.24
C HIS A 13 -3.55 7.57 -11.78
N ALA A 14 -3.31 6.42 -12.41
CA ALA A 14 -3.31 6.27 -13.87
C ALA A 14 -4.73 6.26 -14.49
N GLY A 15 -5.79 6.36 -13.67
CA GLY A 15 -7.17 6.37 -14.15
C GLY A 15 -7.67 5.00 -14.60
N ASN A 16 -7.15 3.92 -14.03
CA ASN A 16 -7.60 2.56 -14.34
C ASN A 16 -9.11 2.43 -14.10
N SER A 17 -9.84 2.06 -15.16
CA SER A 17 -11.31 1.99 -15.16
C SER A 17 -11.87 0.99 -14.15
N ASN A 18 -11.18 -0.14 -13.94
CA ASN A 18 -11.61 -1.18 -13.02
C ASN A 18 -11.54 -0.66 -11.57
N VAL A 19 -10.43 -0.01 -11.22
CA VAL A 19 -10.26 0.58 -9.88
C VAL A 19 -11.27 1.70 -9.65
N ALA A 20 -11.48 2.56 -10.66
CA ALA A 20 -12.46 3.64 -10.59
C ALA A 20 -13.89 3.13 -10.44
N GLU A 21 -14.25 2.06 -11.16
CA GLU A 21 -15.58 1.46 -11.06
C GLU A 21 -15.79 0.80 -9.69
N ARG A 22 -14.80 0.05 -9.19
CA ARG A 22 -14.86 -0.53 -7.84
C ARG A 22 -15.07 0.55 -6.78
N LEU A 23 -14.38 1.68 -6.88
CA LEU A 23 -14.57 2.82 -5.98
C LEU A 23 -16.00 3.38 -6.04
N ARG A 24 -16.58 3.51 -7.24
CA ARG A 24 -17.96 3.99 -7.42
C ARG A 24 -19.02 3.03 -6.86
N THR A 25 -18.75 1.73 -6.87
CA THR A 25 -19.70 0.72 -6.35
C THR A 25 -19.77 0.67 -4.83
N LEU A 26 -18.83 1.32 -4.12
CA LEU A 26 -18.83 1.35 -2.66
C LEU A 26 -19.62 2.57 -2.17
N GLU A 27 -20.49 2.36 -1.19
CA GLU A 27 -21.20 3.44 -0.50
C GLU A 27 -20.25 4.08 0.53
N ASP A 28 -20.02 5.39 0.40
CA ASP A 28 -19.12 6.22 1.24
C ASP A 28 -17.79 5.52 1.63
N PRO A 29 -16.93 5.17 0.65
CA PRO A 29 -15.78 4.34 0.94
C PRO A 29 -14.68 5.14 1.64
N ILE A 30 -14.37 4.76 2.88
CA ILE A 30 -13.10 5.12 3.50
C ILE A 30 -11.98 4.35 2.80
N VAL A 31 -11.23 5.05 1.94
CA VAL A 31 -10.09 4.52 1.19
C VAL A 31 -8.81 5.20 1.65
N GLY A 32 -7.81 4.38 1.92
CA GLY A 32 -6.52 4.86 2.35
C GLY A 32 -5.41 3.94 1.91
N THR A 33 -4.23 4.16 2.47
CA THR A 33 -3.08 3.28 2.36
C THR A 33 -2.35 3.21 3.68
N THR A 34 -1.38 2.32 3.80
CA THR A 34 -0.61 2.19 5.04
C THR A 34 0.57 3.15 5.07
N ILE A 35 1.04 3.48 6.28
CA ILE A 35 2.29 4.20 6.46
C ILE A 35 3.49 3.45 5.83
N ILE A 36 3.43 2.12 5.76
CA ILE A 36 4.47 1.28 5.15
C ILE A 36 4.53 1.53 3.64
N THR A 37 3.38 1.45 2.97
CA THR A 37 3.25 1.76 1.54
C THR A 37 3.71 3.19 1.23
N LYS A 38 3.35 4.17 2.07
CA LYS A 38 3.86 5.54 1.97
C LYS A 38 5.39 5.61 2.06
N ILE A 39 5.99 4.91 3.02
CA ILE A 39 7.44 4.87 3.21
C ILE A 39 8.13 4.25 1.97
N GLU A 40 7.60 3.15 1.43
CA GLU A 40 8.16 2.48 0.26
C GLU A 40 8.13 3.38 -0.98
N LEU A 41 6.98 4.01 -1.25
CA LEU A 41 6.81 4.95 -2.34
C LEU A 41 7.80 6.11 -2.26
N LEU A 42 7.86 6.79 -1.11
CA LEU A 42 8.75 7.93 -0.93
C LEU A 42 10.22 7.53 -1.02
N ARG A 43 10.60 6.37 -0.46
CA ARG A 43 11.97 5.85 -0.56
C ARG A 43 12.37 5.62 -2.01
N GLY A 44 11.54 4.94 -2.80
CA GLY A 44 11.82 4.73 -4.23
C GLY A 44 11.96 6.03 -5.02
N ARG A 45 11.16 7.06 -4.68
CA ARG A 45 11.27 8.39 -5.30
C ARG A 45 12.53 9.13 -4.90
N MET A 46 12.88 9.12 -3.61
CA MET A 46 14.12 9.73 -3.09
C MET A 46 15.35 9.04 -3.70
N ASP A 47 15.38 7.71 -3.74
CA ASP A 47 16.46 6.95 -4.37
C ASP A 47 16.62 7.33 -5.85
N TYR A 48 15.51 7.55 -6.57
CA TYR A 48 15.57 7.96 -7.97
C TYR A 48 16.15 9.37 -8.14
N VAL A 49 15.81 10.30 -7.24
CA VAL A 49 16.41 11.65 -7.22
C VAL A 49 17.92 11.56 -6.99
N PHE A 50 18.38 10.78 -6.01
CA PHE A 50 19.80 10.66 -5.70
C PHE A 50 20.62 9.93 -6.77
N LYS A 51 20.00 9.05 -7.55
CA LYS A 51 20.65 8.29 -8.64
C LYS A 51 20.61 8.99 -10.00
N ALA A 52 19.97 10.14 -10.12
CA ALA A 52 19.85 10.84 -11.40
C ALA A 52 21.23 11.25 -11.95
N ALA A 53 21.56 10.78 -13.16
CA ALA A 53 22.89 10.97 -13.76
C ALA A 53 22.99 12.27 -14.59
N ALA A 54 21.86 12.82 -15.04
CA ALA A 54 21.78 14.05 -15.81
C ALA A 54 20.76 15.04 -15.24
N GLY A 55 20.89 16.33 -15.56
CA GLY A 55 19.95 17.36 -15.11
C GLY A 55 18.50 17.10 -15.57
N THR A 56 18.32 16.55 -16.78
CA THR A 56 17.00 16.14 -17.28
C THR A 56 16.37 15.02 -16.46
N ASP A 57 17.18 14.05 -16.01
CA ASP A 57 16.75 12.97 -15.14
C ASP A 57 16.39 13.50 -13.75
N LEU A 58 17.17 14.44 -13.22
CA LEU A 58 16.90 15.07 -11.93
C LEU A 58 15.56 15.82 -11.94
N LEU A 59 15.31 16.62 -12.98
CA LEU A 59 14.03 17.31 -13.17
C LEU A 59 12.87 16.32 -13.27
N ARG A 60 13.05 15.19 -13.95
CA ARG A 60 12.04 14.14 -14.04
C ARG A 60 11.80 13.47 -12.67
N ALA A 61 12.86 13.10 -11.97
CA ALA A 61 12.79 12.46 -10.66
C ALA A 61 12.11 13.38 -9.63
N GLN A 62 12.46 14.67 -9.61
CA GLN A 62 11.83 15.67 -8.74
C GLN A 62 10.33 15.81 -9.03
N ARG A 63 9.92 15.87 -10.31
CA ARG A 63 8.50 15.90 -10.69
C ARG A 63 7.75 14.66 -10.20
N LEU A 64 8.37 13.49 -10.30
CA LEU A 64 7.75 12.23 -9.85
C LEU A 64 7.62 12.17 -8.33
N LEU A 65 8.64 12.63 -7.58
CA LEU A 65 8.56 12.75 -6.13
C LEU A 65 7.39 13.65 -5.73
N LYS A 66 7.32 14.86 -6.29
CA LYS A 66 6.25 15.82 -5.97
C LYS A 66 4.85 15.28 -6.27
N ARG A 67 4.67 14.62 -7.42
CA ARG A 67 3.39 13.97 -7.76
C ARG A 67 3.01 12.87 -6.77
N THR A 68 3.98 12.08 -6.31
CA THR A 68 3.73 11.05 -5.30
C THR A 68 3.36 11.67 -3.95
N GLU A 69 4.01 12.75 -3.53
CA GLU A 69 3.63 13.50 -2.32
C GLU A 69 2.20 14.05 -2.41
N ASP A 70 1.84 14.65 -3.54
CA ASP A 70 0.51 15.21 -3.77
C ASP A 70 -0.59 14.15 -3.77
N LEU A 71 -0.30 12.96 -4.33
CA LEU A 71 -1.19 11.81 -4.24
C LEU A 71 -1.37 11.36 -2.79
N LEU A 72 -0.27 11.19 -2.05
CA LEU A 72 -0.30 10.73 -0.67
C LEU A 72 -1.00 11.72 0.27
N ALA A 73 -0.94 13.02 -0.01
CA ALA A 73 -1.65 14.05 0.75
C ALA A 73 -3.18 13.97 0.63
N GLN A 74 -3.70 13.32 -0.42
CA GLN A 74 -5.14 13.15 -0.66
C GLN A 74 -5.69 11.86 -0.03
N LEU A 75 -4.82 10.99 0.48
CA LEU A 75 -5.20 9.67 1.00
C LEU A 75 -5.19 9.64 2.51
N LEU A 76 -6.10 8.86 3.10
CA LEU A 76 -5.98 8.45 4.49
C LEU A 76 -4.73 7.58 4.65
N ILE A 77 -3.75 8.05 5.43
CA ILE A 77 -2.56 7.26 5.77
C ILE A 77 -2.79 6.59 7.13
N VAL A 78 -2.93 5.27 7.13
CA VAL A 78 -3.11 4.49 8.35
C VAL A 78 -1.75 4.14 8.96
N SER A 79 -1.52 4.66 10.16
CA SER A 79 -0.29 4.46 10.93
C SER A 79 -0.26 3.11 11.64
N PHE A 80 0.93 2.72 12.09
CA PHE A 80 1.13 1.54 12.92
C PHE A 80 0.67 1.83 14.36
N SER A 81 -0.32 1.09 14.84
CA SER A 81 -0.90 1.23 16.18
C SER A 81 -0.41 0.14 17.14
N PRO A 82 -0.62 0.24 18.46
CA PRO A 82 -0.33 -0.85 19.40
C PRO A 82 -0.99 -2.18 19.00
N LYS A 83 -2.25 -2.14 18.55
CA LYS A 83 -2.95 -3.31 18.04
C LYS A 83 -2.29 -3.89 16.77
N ALA A 84 -1.76 -3.03 15.90
CA ALA A 84 -0.99 -3.50 14.74
C ALA A 84 0.34 -4.14 15.15
N ALA A 85 0.96 -3.69 16.25
CA ALA A 85 2.14 -4.35 16.82
C ALA A 85 1.82 -5.75 17.35
N GLU A 86 0.71 -5.91 18.06
CA GLU A 86 0.23 -7.22 18.53
C GLU A 86 -0.04 -8.17 17.36
N GLU A 87 -0.71 -7.70 16.30
CA GLU A 87 -0.91 -8.50 15.09
C GLU A 87 0.42 -8.86 14.42
N PHE A 88 1.39 -7.95 14.37
CA PHE A 88 2.70 -8.24 13.81
C PHE A 88 3.43 -9.33 14.58
N ASP A 89 3.46 -9.27 15.91
CA ASP A 89 4.08 -10.28 16.75
C ASP A 89 3.38 -11.64 16.60
N ARG A 90 2.04 -11.64 16.57
CA ARG A 90 1.24 -12.82 16.29
C ARG A 90 1.60 -13.42 14.93
N LEU A 91 1.59 -12.64 13.86
CA LEU A 91 1.90 -13.13 12.51
C LEU A 91 3.33 -13.66 12.41
N ARG A 92 4.30 -13.00 13.05
CA ARG A 92 5.71 -13.39 13.03
C ARG A 92 5.96 -14.70 13.78
N SER A 93 5.13 -15.04 14.76
CA SER A 93 5.19 -16.32 15.47
C SER A 93 4.78 -17.52 14.60
N ILE A 94 4.05 -17.27 13.51
CA ILE A 94 3.51 -18.33 12.64
C ILE A 94 4.57 -18.74 11.62
N ARG A 95 5.15 -19.93 11.82
CA ARG A 95 6.25 -20.46 10.97
C ARG A 95 5.92 -20.48 9.47
N SER A 96 4.68 -20.79 9.09
CA SER A 96 4.28 -20.84 7.67
C SER A 96 4.31 -19.48 6.98
N LEU A 97 4.16 -18.38 7.74
CA LEU A 97 4.23 -17.01 7.22
C LEU A 97 5.67 -16.47 7.12
N GLY A 98 6.68 -17.24 7.53
CA GLY A 98 8.09 -16.82 7.49
C GLY A 98 8.64 -16.57 6.08
N LYS A 99 7.91 -16.93 5.02
CA LYS A 99 8.23 -16.62 3.62
C LYS A 99 7.60 -15.33 3.11
N ILE A 100 6.65 -14.75 3.84
CA ILE A 100 6.04 -13.47 3.48
C ILE A 100 7.06 -12.36 3.73
N GLY A 101 7.16 -11.42 2.78
CA GLY A 101 8.06 -10.28 2.91
C GLY A 101 7.77 -9.46 4.16
N ARG A 102 8.80 -8.84 4.74
CA ARG A 102 8.64 -8.03 5.96
C ARG A 102 7.65 -6.87 5.76
N ALA A 103 7.69 -6.21 4.60
CA ALA A 103 6.75 -5.14 4.27
C ALA A 103 5.30 -5.65 4.19
N ASP A 104 5.08 -6.75 3.46
CA ASP A 104 3.78 -7.44 3.39
C ASP A 104 3.25 -7.79 4.79
N LEU A 105 4.08 -8.32 5.69
CA LEU A 105 3.68 -8.59 7.07
C LEU A 105 3.26 -7.33 7.82
N LEU A 106 4.00 -6.23 7.68
CA LEU A 106 3.65 -4.96 8.35
C LEU A 106 2.34 -4.38 7.79
N ILE A 107 2.15 -4.44 6.47
CA ILE A 107 0.90 -4.02 5.80
C ILE A 107 -0.28 -4.86 6.29
N ALA A 108 -0.12 -6.19 6.31
CA ALA A 108 -1.14 -7.12 6.79
C ALA A 108 -1.51 -6.86 8.26
N SER A 109 -0.52 -6.56 9.10
CA SER A 109 -0.72 -6.27 10.52
C SER A 109 -1.57 -5.01 10.73
N ILE A 110 -1.31 -3.95 9.95
CA ILE A 110 -2.12 -2.72 9.96
C ILE A 110 -3.55 -3.04 9.48
N ALA A 111 -3.69 -3.80 8.39
CA ALA A 111 -5.00 -4.14 7.83
C ALA A 111 -5.85 -4.95 8.83
N LEU A 112 -5.27 -5.97 9.47
CA LEU A 112 -5.92 -6.78 10.50
C LEU A 112 -6.36 -5.94 11.70
N ALA A 113 -5.46 -5.12 12.24
CA ALA A 113 -5.75 -4.29 13.41
C ALA A 113 -6.95 -3.36 13.20
N ASN A 114 -7.13 -2.87 11.97
CA ASN A 114 -8.21 -1.98 11.57
C ASN A 114 -9.40 -2.69 10.90
N GLN A 115 -9.41 -4.04 10.86
CA GLN A 115 -10.44 -4.83 10.17
C GLN A 115 -10.68 -4.34 8.72
N ALA A 116 -9.60 -3.93 8.05
CA ALA A 116 -9.65 -3.34 6.74
C ALA A 116 -9.55 -4.41 5.64
N VAL A 117 -10.16 -4.12 4.49
CA VAL A 117 -9.96 -4.90 3.28
C VAL A 117 -8.68 -4.43 2.61
N LEU A 118 -7.72 -5.34 2.44
CA LEU A 118 -6.48 -5.05 1.71
C LEU A 118 -6.73 -5.22 0.20
N VAL A 119 -6.49 -4.18 -0.57
CA VAL A 119 -6.63 -4.18 -2.03
C VAL A 119 -5.25 -4.29 -2.68
N THR A 120 -4.93 -5.47 -3.20
CA THR A 120 -3.63 -5.79 -3.80
C THR A 120 -3.78 -6.80 -4.93
N ARG A 121 -2.86 -6.74 -5.90
CA ARG A 121 -2.72 -7.76 -6.94
C ARG A 121 -2.03 -9.02 -6.42
N ASN A 122 -1.25 -8.91 -5.34
CA ASN A 122 -0.44 -9.99 -4.78
C ASN A 122 -1.26 -10.92 -3.85
N LEU A 123 -2.46 -11.33 -4.29
CA LEU A 123 -3.40 -12.13 -3.50
C LEU A 123 -2.74 -13.38 -2.89
N ARG A 124 -1.82 -14.02 -3.62
CA ARG A 124 -1.16 -15.26 -3.19
C ARG A 124 -0.38 -15.11 -1.87
N HIS A 125 0.26 -13.96 -1.64
CA HIS A 125 1.04 -13.73 -0.42
C HIS A 125 0.11 -13.55 0.78
N PHE A 126 -0.92 -12.72 0.62
CA PHE A 126 -1.79 -12.33 1.71
C PHE A 126 -2.89 -13.35 2.05
N LYS A 127 -3.32 -14.19 1.09
CA LYS A 127 -4.31 -15.25 1.34
C LYS A 127 -3.89 -16.30 2.36
N GLN A 128 -2.59 -16.38 2.69
CA GLN A 128 -2.08 -17.28 3.72
C GLN A 128 -2.35 -16.78 5.13
N ILE A 129 -2.73 -15.50 5.28
CA ILE A 129 -2.93 -14.83 6.56
C ILE A 129 -4.39 -14.98 6.98
N SER A 130 -4.62 -15.80 8.01
CA SER A 130 -5.96 -15.99 8.57
C SER A 130 -6.53 -14.68 9.13
N GLY A 131 -7.80 -14.40 8.82
CA GLY A 131 -8.54 -13.21 9.25
C GLY A 131 -8.34 -11.97 8.36
N LEU A 132 -7.39 -12.00 7.42
CA LEU A 132 -7.16 -10.88 6.51
C LEU A 132 -8.08 -10.98 5.29
N VAL A 133 -8.88 -9.94 5.05
CA VAL A 133 -9.71 -9.84 3.85
C VAL A 133 -8.89 -9.19 2.73
N VAL A 134 -8.76 -9.88 1.60
CA VAL A 134 -7.93 -9.43 0.48
C VAL A 134 -8.72 -9.49 -0.81
N VAL A 135 -8.68 -8.41 -1.60
CA VAL A 135 -9.36 -8.31 -2.89
C VAL A 135 -8.42 -7.73 -3.94
N ASN A 136 -8.69 -8.04 -5.21
CA ASN A 136 -8.00 -7.43 -6.35
C ASN A 136 -9.00 -6.58 -7.13
N TRP A 137 -8.63 -5.33 -7.40
CA TRP A 137 -9.43 -4.37 -8.16
C TRP A 137 -8.82 -3.98 -9.50
N VAL A 138 -7.58 -4.39 -9.77
CA VAL A 138 -6.84 -3.95 -10.96
C VAL A 138 -7.14 -4.85 -12.15
N ASP A 139 -7.19 -6.16 -11.92
CA ASP A 139 -7.37 -7.17 -12.96
C ASP A 139 -8.84 -7.36 -13.33
#